data_AF-A0A1H3G2Q0-F1
#
_entry.id   AF-A0A1H3G2Q0-F1
#
_cell.length_a   1.000
_cell.length_b   1.000
_cell.length_c   1.000
_cell.angle_alpha   90.00
_cell.angle_beta   90.00
_cell.angle_gamma   90.00
#
_symmetry.space_group_name_H-M   'P 1'
#
loop_
_entity.id
_entity.type
_entity.pdbx_description
1 polymer ?
#
loop_
_entity_poly.entity_id
_entity_poly.type
_entity_poly.pdbx_seq_one_letter_code
_entity_poly.pdbx_strand_id
1 'polypeptide(L)' 'MPNERFMVKGDLYNRIFADQTPDPGVMVDYEVWNRILAGLRRANGGYKLPDWPVLSTMVDNQHKP' A
#
# COMPACT_ATOMS: atom_id res chain seq x y z
N MET A 1 -12.53 -5.73 27.45
CA MET A 1 -12.21 -6.81 26.50
C MET A 1 -10.87 -6.50 25.86
N PRO A 2 -9.73 -7.05 26.31
CA PRO A 2 -8.47 -6.81 25.65
C PRO A 2 -8.31 -7.87 24.56
N ASN A 3 -8.25 -7.44 23.29
CA ASN A 3 -7.83 -8.18 22.08
C ASN A 3 -8.80 -8.14 20.89
N GLU A 4 -9.85 -7.31 20.91
CA GLU A 4 -10.62 -7.08 19.69
C GLU A 4 -9.79 -6.24 18.72
N ARG A 5 -9.44 -6.83 17.57
CA ARG A 5 -8.68 -6.14 16.51
C ARG A 5 -9.56 -5.05 15.91
N PHE A 6 -9.07 -3.82 15.93
CA PHE A 6 -9.76 -2.71 15.30
C PHE A 6 -9.52 -2.76 13.77
N MET A 7 -10.58 -3.09 13.04
CA MET A 7 -10.54 -3.25 11.58
C MET A 7 -10.97 -1.97 10.87
N VAL A 8 -10.26 -1.60 9.81
CA VAL A 8 -10.54 -0.41 8.97
C VAL A 8 -10.57 -0.79 7.49
N LYS A 9 -11.10 0.09 6.63
CA LYS A 9 -11.16 -0.15 5.18
C LYS A 9 -9.76 -0.33 4.57
N GLY A 10 -9.63 -1.32 3.71
CA GLY A 10 -8.40 -1.62 2.96
C GLY A 10 -7.95 -0.50 2.02
N ASP A 11 -8.87 0.38 1.62
CA ASP A 11 -8.61 1.56 0.77
C ASP A 11 -7.47 2.46 1.30
N LEU A 12 -7.09 2.34 2.58
CA LEU A 12 -5.90 3.01 3.12
C LEU A 12 -4.60 2.67 2.37
N TYR A 13 -4.50 1.46 1.82
CA TYR A 13 -3.36 1.03 1.00
C TYR A 13 -3.19 1.84 -0.29
N ASN A 14 -4.26 2.45 -0.82
CA ASN A 14 -4.20 3.31 -2.01
C ASN A 14 -3.25 4.51 -1.83
N ARG A 15 -2.88 4.85 -0.59
CA ARG A 15 -1.91 5.91 -0.28
C ARG A 15 -0.46 5.53 -0.58
N ILE A 16 -0.17 4.24 -0.75
CA ILE A 16 1.18 3.70 -0.92
C ILE A 16 1.30 2.82 -2.18
N PHE A 17 0.34 2.91 -3.08
CA PHE A 17 0.42 2.32 -4.42
C PHE A 17 0.02 3.37 -5.45
N ALA A 18 0.64 3.29 -6.63
CA ALA A 18 0.38 4.22 -7.72
C ALA A 18 -0.94 3.89 -8.45
N ASP A 19 -1.26 2.61 -8.52
CA ASP A 19 -2.58 2.14 -8.95
C ASP A 19 -3.50 2.05 -7.73
N GLN A 20 -4.61 2.77 -7.78
CA GLN A 20 -5.58 2.88 -6.70
C GLN A 20 -6.85 2.14 -7.11
N THR A 21 -6.89 0.85 -6.82
CA THR A 21 -8.09 0.05 -7.04
C THR A 21 -8.86 -0.06 -5.72
N PRO A 22 -10.06 0.55 -5.60
CA PRO A 22 -10.86 0.42 -4.39
C PRO A 22 -11.37 -1.01 -4.24
N ASP A 23 -11.28 -1.55 -3.03
CA ASP A 23 -11.85 -2.84 -2.66
C ASP A 23 -12.65 -2.69 -1.37
N PRO A 24 -13.96 -2.42 -1.47
CA PRO A 24 -14.80 -2.14 -0.32
C PRO A 24 -15.04 -3.36 0.58
N GLY A 25 -14.71 -4.57 0.12
CA GLY A 25 -14.86 -5.80 0.89
C GLY A 25 -13.65 -6.12 1.78
N VAL A 26 -12.51 -5.49 1.50
CA VAL A 26 -11.27 -5.77 2.23
C VAL A 26 -11.17 -4.90 3.48
N MET A 27 -10.99 -5.57 4.62
CA MET A 27 -10.75 -4.96 5.92
C MET A 27 -9.34 -5.28 6.40
N VAL A 28 -8.69 -4.31 7.03
CA VAL A 28 -7.30 -4.42 7.46
C VAL A 28 -7.16 -4.03 8.93
N ASP A 29 -6.21 -4.64 9.62
CA ASP A 29 -5.93 -4.34 11.02
C ASP A 29 -5.26 -2.95 11.14
N TYR A 30 -5.83 -2.09 11.98
CA TYR A 30 -5.40 -0.71 12.14
C TYR A 30 -4.01 -0.58 12.77
N GLU A 31 -3.64 -1.45 13.71
CA GLU A 31 -2.32 -1.41 14.32
C GLU A 31 -1.25 -1.83 13.32
N VAL A 32 -1.53 -2.88 12.55
CA VAL A 32 -0.63 -3.35 11.48
C VAL A 32 -0.46 -2.26 10.43
N TRP A 33 -1.55 -1.65 9.97
CA TRP A 33 -1.50 -0.54 9.00
C TRP A 33 -0.62 0.62 9.50
N ASN A 34 -0.79 1.06 10.76
CA ASN A 34 0.01 2.15 11.31
C ASN A 34 1.50 1.81 11.38
N ARG A 35 1.85 0.56 11.71
CA ARG A 35 3.25 0.11 11.71
C ARG A 35 3.86 0.14 10.32
N ILE A 36 3.13 -0.28 9.29
CA ILE A 36 3.56 -0.21 7.88
C ILE A 36 3.82 1.25 7.50
N LEU A 37 2.84 2.12 7.70
CA LEU A 37 2.95 3.55 7.35
C LEU A 37 4.12 4.24 8.09
N ALA A 38 4.31 3.92 9.36
CA ALA A 38 5.44 4.44 10.14
C ALA A 38 6.79 3.92 9.63
N GLY A 39 6.87 2.65 9.21
CA GLY A 39 8.06 2.08 8.59
C GLY A 39 8.43 2.76 7.27
N LEU A 40 7.44 3.00 6.41
CA LEU A 40 7.62 3.69 5.13
C LEU A 40 8.12 5.13 5.29
N ARG A 41 7.63 5.85 6.31
CA ARG A 41 8.13 7.20 6.63
C ARG A 41 9.57 7.20 7.14
N ARG A 42 10.00 6.13 7.81
CA ARG A 42 11.36 5.97 8.35
C ARG A 42 12.35 5.40 7.33
N ALA A 43 11.89 4.86 6.21
CA ALA A 43 12.78 4.42 5.13
C ALA A 43 13.64 5.61 4.68
N ASN A 44 14.94 5.38 4.50
CA ASN A 44 15.92 6.43 4.27
C ASN A 44 15.56 7.24 3.01
N GLY A 45 15.29 8.54 3.14
CA GLY A 45 14.78 9.42 2.07
C GLY A 45 13.26 9.53 1.95
N GLY A 46 12.51 8.82 2.80
CA GLY A 46 11.04 8.72 2.80
C GLY A 46 10.53 7.82 1.67
N TYR A 47 9.47 7.05 1.95
CA TYR A 47 8.76 6.35 0.88
C TYR A 47 8.24 7.36 -0.16
N LYS A 48 8.63 7.14 -1.42
CA LYS A 48 8.07 7.82 -2.59
C LYS A 48 7.32 6.79 -3.42
N LEU A 49 6.14 7.17 -3.88
CA LEU A 49 5.41 6.36 -4.85
C LEU A 49 6.30 6.15 -6.08
N PRO A 50 6.36 4.94 -6.65
CA PRO A 50 7.10 4.71 -7.89
C PRO A 50 6.52 5.63 -8.97
N ASP A 51 7.40 6.41 -9.60
CA ASP A 51 7.00 7.30 -10.69
C ASP A 51 6.46 6.45 -11.86
N TRP A 52 5.47 6.98 -12.59
CA TRP A 52 4.87 6.33 -13.77
C TRP A 52 5.86 5.64 -14.73
N PRO A 53 7.07 6.16 -15.00
CA PRO A 53 8.05 5.47 -15.84
C PRO A 53 8.49 4.10 -15.31
N VAL A 54 8.56 3.92 -13.99
CA VAL A 54 8.88 2.64 -13.33
C VAL A 54 7.75 1.64 -13.54
N LEU A 55 6.50 2.10 -13.48
CA LEU A 55 5.33 1.26 -13.71
C LEU A 55 5.25 0.81 -15.17
N SER A 56 5.47 1.72 -16.12
CA SER A 56 5.49 1.38 -17.55
C SER A 56 6.56 0.34 -17.89
N THR A 57 7.77 0.48 -17.32
CA THR A 57 8.83 -0.53 -17.53
C THR A 57 8.50 -1.89 -16.92
N MET A 58 7.69 -1.97 -15.87
CA MET A 58 7.22 -3.25 -15.32
C MET A 58 6.13 -3.90 -16.17
N VAL A 59 5.21 -3.11 -16.74
CA VAL A 59 4.15 -3.60 -17.64
C VAL A 59 4.73 -4.11 -18.96
N ASP A 60 5.73 -3.41 -19.52
CA ASP A 60 6.39 -3.81 -20.76
C ASP A 60 7.12 -5.16 -20.63
N ASN A 61 7.69 -5.44 -19.44
CA ASN A 61 8.36 -6.70 -19.17
C ASN A 61 7.40 -7.89 -18.97
N GLN A 62 6.10 -7.65 -18.75
CA GLN A 62 5.08 -8.71 -18.70
C GLN A 62 4.60 -9.15 -20.09
N HIS A 63 4.89 -8.39 -21.14
CA HIS A 63 4.46 -8.66 -22.52
C HIS A 63 5.59 -9.12 -23.44
N LYS A 64 6.79 -9.36 -22.91
CA LYS A 64 7.91 -9.90 -23.70
C LYS A 64 7.81 -11.43 -23.74
N PRO A 65 7.76 -12.06 -24.94
CA PRO A 65 7.68 -13.52 -25.07
C PRO A 65 8.92 -14.24 -24.55
#